data_AF-A0AAD9X4B9-F1
#
_entry.id   AF-A0AAD9X4B9-F1
#
_cell.length_a   1.000
_cell.length_b   1.000
_cell.length_c   1.000
_cell.angle_alpha   90.00
_cell.angle_beta   90.00
_cell.angle_gamma   90.00
#
_symmetry.space_group_name_H-M   'P 1'
#
loop_
_entity.id
_entity.type
_entity.pdbx_description
1 polymer ?
#
loop_
_entity_poly.entity_id
_entity_poly.type
_entity_poly.pdbx_seq_one_letter_code
_entity_poly.pdbx_strand_id
1 'polypeptide(L)'
;MERGLWQGDPLSPFLFNLVVEVLSCMLMKAKQVGMLKLEVFGDDAVHISHLQFADDTILFMEPTLENLVNSRRILRCFELISGLRINFHKPCLVRVRKRGAHEQDWAGIFRCMEDSLPILYMGLPLGGNPRRVSFWNPVVKKVEQLLAPWKKGFISKGARLVLIKVVLSSLPSYFMSMYSILELVMKNMEKIQRKCF
;
A
#
# COMPACT_ATOMS: atom_id res chain seq x y z
N MET A 1 -6.83 -21.48 24.02
CA MET A 1 -6.08 -20.20 23.94
C MET A 1 -6.69 -19.39 22.83
N GLU A 2 -7.51 -18.40 23.17
CA GLU A 2 -8.05 -17.45 22.21
C GLU A 2 -6.89 -16.57 21.71
N ARG A 3 -6.69 -16.53 20.39
CA ARG A 3 -5.63 -15.73 19.75
C ARG A 3 -6.28 -14.52 19.12
N GLY A 4 -5.75 -13.33 19.41
CA GLY A 4 -6.15 -12.08 18.76
C GLY A 4 -6.39 -10.95 19.75
N LEU A 5 -6.18 -9.73 19.26
CA LEU A 5 -6.56 -8.51 19.95
C LEU A 5 -7.99 -8.15 19.54
N TRP A 6 -8.74 -7.52 20.45
CA TRP A 6 -10.12 -7.14 20.19
C TRP A 6 -10.18 -5.97 19.20
N GLN A 7 -10.91 -6.14 18.10
CA GLN A 7 -11.16 -5.03 17.19
C GLN A 7 -12.10 -4.02 17.85
N GLY A 8 -11.67 -2.76 17.91
CA GLY A 8 -12.43 -1.67 18.55
C GLY A 8 -11.97 -1.32 19.97
N ASP A 9 -11.07 -2.11 20.57
CA ASP A 9 -10.36 -1.71 21.78
C ASP A 9 -9.30 -0.63 21.45
N PRO A 10 -9.29 0.53 22.13
CA PRO A 10 -8.33 1.60 21.86
C PRO A 10 -6.87 1.19 22.08
N LEU A 11 -6.57 0.17 22.89
CA LEU A 11 -5.18 -0.27 23.15
C LEU A 11 -4.66 -1.27 22.12
N SER A 12 -5.54 -2.05 21.52
CA SER A 12 -5.21 -3.10 20.56
C SER A 12 -4.33 -2.62 19.38
N PRO A 13 -4.57 -1.46 18.73
CA PRO A 13 -3.69 -0.95 17.68
C PRO A 13 -2.26 -0.68 18.15
N PHE A 14 -2.10 -0.17 19.38
CA PHE A 14 -0.78 0.13 19.93
C PHE A 14 0.00 -1.15 20.23
N LEU A 15 -0.66 -2.13 20.84
CA LEU A 15 -0.06 -3.45 21.08
C LEU A 15 0.36 -4.14 19.79
N PHE A 16 -0.46 -4.03 18.74
CA PHE A 16 -0.10 -4.55 17.43
C PHE A 16 1.16 -3.86 16.86
N ASN A 17 1.23 -2.53 16.92
CA ASN A 17 2.40 -1.79 16.46
C ASN A 17 3.68 -2.17 17.23
N LEU A 18 3.59 -2.38 18.55
CA LEU A 18 4.73 -2.85 19.35
C LEU A 18 5.25 -4.22 18.87
N VAL A 19 4.35 -5.14 18.51
CA VAL A 19 4.76 -6.44 17.97
C VAL A 19 5.38 -6.29 16.60
N VAL A 20 4.80 -5.47 15.72
CA VAL A 20 5.33 -5.24 14.36
C VAL A 20 6.67 -4.48 14.38
N GLU A 21 6.92 -3.63 15.37
CA GLU A 21 8.21 -2.95 15.56
C GLU A 21 9.38 -3.95 15.71
N VAL A 22 9.11 -5.14 16.24
CA VAL A 22 10.10 -6.23 16.30
C VAL A 22 10.57 -6.61 14.89
N LEU A 23 9.67 -6.66 13.90
CA LEU A 23 10.04 -6.92 12.52
C LEU A 23 10.97 -5.82 11.98
N SER A 24 10.67 -4.56 12.28
CA SER A 24 11.48 -3.39 11.91
C SER A 24 12.90 -3.49 12.47
N CYS A 25 13.00 -3.84 13.76
CA CYS A 25 14.27 -4.09 14.44
C CYS A 25 15.06 -5.23 13.79
N MET A 26 14.40 -6.34 13.44
CA MET A 26 15.04 -7.49 12.77
C MET A 26 15.59 -7.10 11.38
N LEU A 27 14.82 -6.35 10.59
CA LEU A 27 15.23 -5.88 9.26
C LEU A 27 16.38 -4.89 9.35
N MET A 28 16.32 -3.95 10.29
CA MET A 28 17.41 -3.00 10.55
C MET A 28 18.69 -3.72 10.97
N LYS A 29 18.58 -4.71 11.85
CA LYS A 29 19.75 -5.51 12.27
C LYS A 29 20.33 -6.28 11.10
N ALA A 30 19.50 -6.92 10.28
CA ALA A 30 19.91 -7.64 9.09
C ALA A 30 20.62 -6.73 8.07
N LYS A 31 20.15 -5.49 7.90
CA LYS A 31 20.85 -4.47 7.11
C LYS A 31 22.24 -4.17 7.69
N GLN A 32 22.33 -3.90 9.00
CA GLN A 32 23.59 -3.53 9.67
C GLN A 32 24.68 -4.60 9.53
N VAL A 33 24.29 -5.88 9.56
CA VAL A 33 25.23 -7.01 9.41
C VAL A 33 25.48 -7.40 7.95
N GLY A 34 24.90 -6.67 6.98
CA GLY A 34 25.09 -6.91 5.55
C GLY A 34 24.29 -8.10 4.99
N MET A 35 23.36 -8.68 5.75
CA MET A 35 22.49 -9.78 5.29
C MET A 35 21.40 -9.31 4.32
N LEU A 36 21.00 -8.05 4.40
CA LEU A 36 20.07 -7.41 3.48
C LEU A 36 20.71 -6.18 2.85
N LYS A 37 20.95 -6.25 1.54
CA LYS A 37 21.39 -5.11 0.73
C LYS A 37 20.17 -4.35 0.22
N LEU A 38 20.10 -3.08 0.57
CA LEU A 38 18.97 -2.22 0.24
C LEU A 38 19.26 -1.44 -1.03
N GLU A 39 18.20 -1.20 -1.79
CA GLU A 39 18.27 -0.27 -2.91
C GLU A 39 18.47 1.15 -2.38
N VAL A 40 19.36 1.90 -3.04
CA VAL A 40 19.64 3.30 -2.73
C VAL A 40 18.67 4.16 -3.54
N PHE A 41 17.90 5.01 -2.87
CA PHE A 41 16.92 5.87 -3.52
C PHE A 41 17.40 7.32 -3.55
N GLY A 42 17.28 7.94 -4.74
CA GLY A 42 17.59 9.35 -4.97
C GLY A 42 19.07 9.69 -4.96
N ASP A 43 19.38 10.95 -5.30
CA ASP A 43 20.75 11.48 -5.33
C ASP A 43 21.33 11.62 -3.90
N ASP A 44 20.47 11.74 -2.88
CA ASP A 44 20.84 11.87 -1.46
C ASP A 44 21.15 10.54 -0.77
N ALA A 45 21.25 9.45 -1.53
CA ALA A 45 21.58 8.10 -1.03
C ALA A 45 20.69 7.60 0.14
N VAL A 46 19.37 7.83 0.07
CA VAL A 46 18.46 7.40 1.12
C VAL A 46 18.29 5.88 1.08
N HIS A 47 18.68 5.21 2.17
CA HIS A 47 18.55 3.76 2.30
C HIS A 47 17.24 3.36 3.00
N ILE A 48 16.19 3.15 2.23
CA ILE A 48 14.89 2.69 2.73
C ILE A 48 14.89 1.17 2.78
N SER A 49 14.62 0.58 3.94
CA SER A 49 14.53 -0.89 4.10
C SER A 49 13.11 -1.40 4.01
N HIS A 50 12.19 -0.70 4.64
CA HIS A 50 10.80 -1.05 4.68
C HIS A 50 9.93 0.20 4.86
N LEU A 51 8.67 0.08 4.44
CA LEU A 51 7.60 1.01 4.74
C LEU A 51 6.50 0.22 5.42
N GLN A 52 6.07 0.66 6.59
CA GLN A 52 5.09 -0.05 7.41
C GLN A 52 3.96 0.87 7.82
N PHE A 53 2.74 0.34 7.75
CA PHE A 53 1.55 0.97 8.29
C PHE A 53 0.58 -0.10 8.73
N ALA A 54 0.37 -0.21 10.04
CA ALA A 54 -0.37 -1.33 10.63
C ALA A 54 0.14 -2.67 10.05
N ASP A 55 -0.74 -3.48 9.46
CA ASP A 55 -0.43 -4.79 8.91
C ASP A 55 0.16 -4.76 7.48
N ASP A 56 0.08 -3.61 6.79
CA ASP A 56 0.65 -3.46 5.46
C ASP A 56 2.15 -3.11 5.54
N THR A 57 3.01 -4.02 5.06
CA THR A 57 4.47 -3.85 5.02
C THR A 57 5.01 -4.00 3.61
N ILE A 58 5.76 -3.02 3.13
CA ILE A 58 6.55 -3.09 1.89
C ILE A 58 8.03 -3.21 2.26
N LEU A 59 8.73 -4.17 1.66
CA LEU A 59 10.17 -4.34 1.79
C LEU A 59 10.88 -3.86 0.51
N PHE A 60 11.93 -3.06 0.68
CA PHE A 60 12.78 -2.60 -0.42
C PHE A 60 14.14 -3.30 -0.32
N MET A 61 14.58 -3.94 -1.40
CA MET A 61 15.83 -4.69 -1.43
C MET A 61 16.33 -4.82 -2.85
N GLU A 62 17.65 -4.98 -3.01
CA GLU A 62 18.23 -5.29 -4.32
C GLU A 62 17.74 -6.66 -4.82
N PRO A 63 17.54 -6.84 -6.14
CA PRO A 63 17.00 -8.07 -6.73
C PRO A 63 18.05 -9.19 -6.78
N THR A 64 18.51 -9.64 -5.62
CA THR A 64 19.48 -10.74 -5.46
C THR A 64 18.85 -11.93 -4.76
N LEU A 65 19.34 -13.13 -5.06
CA LEU A 65 18.81 -14.37 -4.50
C LEU A 65 19.07 -14.46 -3.01
N GLU A 66 20.24 -13.99 -2.60
CA GLU A 66 20.62 -13.89 -1.20
C GLU A 66 19.63 -13.01 -0.41
N ASN A 67 19.30 -11.81 -0.91
CA ASN A 67 18.34 -10.91 -0.27
C ASN A 67 16.94 -11.54 -0.16
N LEU A 68 16.46 -12.22 -1.19
CA LEU A 68 15.13 -12.84 -1.19
C LEU A 68 15.05 -14.04 -0.24
N VAL A 69 16.11 -14.86 -0.18
CA VAL A 69 16.18 -15.96 0.78
C VAL A 69 16.31 -15.43 2.22
N ASN A 70 17.15 -14.42 2.45
CA ASN A 70 17.37 -13.84 3.77
C ASN A 70 16.12 -13.12 4.30
N SER A 71 15.45 -12.33 3.46
CA SER A 71 14.18 -11.69 3.83
C SER A 71 13.10 -12.73 4.16
N ARG A 72 12.96 -13.79 3.36
CA ARG A 72 12.05 -14.91 3.67
C ARG A 72 12.36 -15.55 5.04
N ARG A 73 13.65 -15.76 5.36
CA ARG A 73 14.08 -16.30 6.66
C ARG A 73 13.71 -15.36 7.82
N ILE A 74 13.95 -14.06 7.67
CA ILE A 74 13.60 -13.04 8.68
C ILE A 74 12.09 -13.03 8.91
N LEU A 75 11.30 -12.98 7.84
CA LEU A 75 9.84 -13.05 7.90
C LEU A 75 9.36 -14.31 8.61
N ARG A 76 9.97 -15.47 8.32
CA ARG A 76 9.63 -16.72 9.00
C ARG A 76 9.99 -16.71 10.48
N CYS A 77 11.15 -16.18 10.86
CA CYS A 77 11.52 -16.03 12.26
C CYS A 77 10.54 -15.11 12.99
N PHE A 78 10.12 -14.02 12.36
CA PHE A 78 9.12 -13.12 12.92
C PHE A 78 7.77 -13.83 13.16
N GLU A 79 7.26 -14.62 12.21
CA GLU A 79 6.04 -15.42 12.42
C GLU A 79 6.15 -16.37 13.63
N LEU A 80 7.31 -17.01 13.79
CA LEU A 80 7.55 -17.95 14.88
C LEU A 80 7.63 -17.25 16.25
N ILE A 81 8.23 -16.06 16.31
CA ILE A 81 8.40 -15.30 17.55
C ILE A 81 7.11 -14.59 17.95
N SER A 82 6.45 -13.92 16.99
CA SER A 82 5.25 -13.12 17.25
C SER A 82 3.97 -13.95 17.33
N GLY A 83 3.96 -15.15 16.74
CA GLY A 83 2.75 -15.95 16.54
C GLY A 83 1.81 -15.41 15.45
N LEU A 84 2.19 -14.32 14.77
CA LEU A 84 1.48 -13.78 13.61
C LEU A 84 1.75 -14.62 12.35
N ARG A 85 0.88 -14.48 11.36
CA ARG A 85 1.04 -15.13 10.05
C ARG A 85 1.11 -14.06 8.97
N ILE A 86 2.11 -14.17 8.10
CA ILE A 86 2.27 -13.31 6.95
C ILE A 86 1.40 -13.84 5.82
N ASN A 87 0.67 -12.93 5.17
CA ASN A 87 -0.24 -13.29 4.10
C ASN A 87 0.46 -13.32 2.73
N PHE A 88 1.05 -14.46 2.38
CA PHE A 88 1.67 -14.68 1.05
C PHE A 88 0.67 -14.98 -0.07
N HIS A 89 -0.64 -15.05 0.22
CA HIS A 89 -1.68 -15.25 -0.79
C HIS A 89 -2.05 -13.97 -1.55
N LYS A 90 -1.62 -12.80 -1.07
CA LYS A 90 -1.72 -11.55 -1.82
C LYS A 90 -0.49 -11.37 -2.71
N PRO A 91 -0.60 -10.64 -3.83
CA PRO A 91 0.57 -10.26 -4.62
C PRO A 91 1.56 -9.51 -3.72
N CYS A 92 2.79 -10.01 -3.67
CA CYS A 92 3.75 -9.64 -2.63
C CYS A 92 5.12 -9.24 -3.19
N LEU A 93 5.36 -9.52 -4.47
CA LEU A 93 6.63 -9.26 -5.14
C LEU A 93 6.40 -8.34 -6.34
N VAL A 94 7.07 -7.20 -6.37
CA VAL A 94 6.97 -6.22 -7.45
C VAL A 94 8.37 -5.89 -7.94
N ARG A 95 8.59 -6.02 -9.25
CA ARG A 95 9.87 -5.69 -9.88
C ARG A 95 9.80 -4.29 -10.49
N VAL A 96 10.56 -3.35 -9.93
CA VAL A 96 10.55 -1.93 -10.35
C VAL A 96 11.28 -1.72 -11.69
N ARG A 97 12.34 -2.48 -11.96
CA ARG A 97 13.10 -2.42 -13.23
C ARG A 97 13.25 -3.82 -13.83
N LYS A 98 12.69 -4.05 -15.02
CA LYS A 98 12.97 -5.26 -15.82
C LYS A 98 14.27 -5.03 -16.61
N ARG A 99 15.34 -5.76 -16.29
CA ARG A 99 16.59 -5.71 -17.06
C ARG A 99 16.99 -7.14 -17.46
N GLY A 100 16.78 -7.49 -18.74
CA GLY A 100 17.38 -8.67 -19.36
C GLY A 100 16.72 -10.03 -19.10
N ALA A 101 17.14 -11.02 -19.90
CA ALA A 101 16.47 -12.29 -20.19
C ALA A 101 16.72 -13.46 -19.20
N HIS A 102 17.30 -13.19 -18.03
CA HIS A 102 17.39 -14.20 -16.97
C HIS A 102 16.28 -13.98 -15.94
N GLU A 103 15.07 -14.40 -16.28
CA GLU A 103 13.95 -14.47 -15.35
C GLU A 103 14.21 -15.60 -14.35
N GLN A 104 14.92 -15.29 -13.27
CA GLN A 104 14.92 -16.14 -12.09
C GLN A 104 13.50 -16.16 -11.50
N ASP A 105 13.01 -17.35 -11.14
CA ASP A 105 11.68 -17.54 -10.56
C ASP A 105 11.64 -17.06 -9.10
N TRP A 106 11.68 -15.74 -8.95
CA TRP A 106 11.62 -15.06 -7.66
C TRP A 106 10.29 -15.33 -6.95
N ALA A 107 9.20 -15.42 -7.71
CA ALA A 107 7.87 -15.73 -7.22
C ALA A 107 7.83 -17.14 -6.59
N GLY A 108 8.43 -18.14 -7.23
CA GLY A 108 8.55 -19.50 -6.69
C GLY A 108 9.42 -19.57 -5.43
N ILE A 109 10.54 -18.85 -5.38
CA ILE A 109 11.41 -18.77 -4.19
C ILE A 109 10.66 -18.13 -3.02
N PHE A 110 9.94 -17.04 -3.27
CA PHE A 110 9.15 -16.35 -2.24
C PHE A 110 7.79 -17.01 -1.99
N ARG A 111 7.38 -17.96 -2.84
CA ARG A 111 6.06 -18.63 -2.84
C ARG A 111 4.92 -17.63 -2.78
N CYS A 112 5.00 -16.55 -3.56
CA CYS A 112 3.95 -15.55 -3.65
C CYS A 112 3.71 -15.13 -5.10
N MET A 113 2.61 -14.41 -5.32
CA MET A 113 2.27 -13.93 -6.65
C MET A 113 3.10 -12.68 -6.99
N GLU A 114 3.64 -12.64 -8.21
CA GLU A 114 4.27 -11.43 -8.76
C GLU A 114 3.19 -10.44 -9.20
N ASP A 115 3.41 -9.16 -8.88
CA ASP A 115 2.57 -8.04 -9.30
C ASP A 115 3.40 -7.02 -10.10
N SER A 116 2.70 -6.10 -10.75
CA SER A 116 3.28 -5.06 -11.58
C SER A 116 2.91 -3.68 -11.07
N LEU A 117 3.83 -2.72 -11.25
CA LEU A 117 3.52 -1.33 -10.97
C LEU A 117 2.47 -0.79 -11.96
N PRO A 118 1.55 0.08 -11.51
CA PRO A 118 1.46 0.61 -10.15
C PRO A 118 0.69 -0.30 -9.17
N ILE A 119 1.21 -0.44 -7.95
CA ILE A 119 0.53 -1.18 -6.86
C ILE A 119 -0.25 -0.22 -5.95
N LEU A 120 -1.35 -0.68 -5.34
CA LEU A 120 -2.10 0.12 -4.37
C LEU A 120 -1.54 -0.10 -2.95
N TYR A 121 -1.08 0.96 -2.31
CA TYR A 121 -0.65 0.98 -0.91
C TYR A 121 -1.40 2.08 -0.16
N MET A 122 -2.12 1.72 0.91
CA MET A 122 -3.10 2.62 1.58
C MET A 122 -4.13 3.27 0.63
N GLY A 123 -4.44 2.59 -0.47
CA GLY A 123 -5.31 3.12 -1.52
C GLY A 123 -4.64 4.10 -2.49
N LEU A 124 -3.36 4.42 -2.31
CA LEU A 124 -2.57 5.25 -3.23
C LEU A 124 -1.80 4.35 -4.23
N PRO A 125 -1.83 4.65 -5.53
CA PRO A 125 -1.01 3.95 -6.51
C PRO A 125 0.46 4.34 -6.41
N LEU A 126 1.32 3.40 -6.02
CA LEU A 126 2.77 3.52 -6.01
C LEU A 126 3.38 3.09 -7.35
N GLY A 127 4.36 3.85 -7.85
CA GLY A 127 5.14 3.50 -9.05
C GLY A 127 4.45 3.72 -10.40
N GLY A 128 3.44 4.59 -10.45
CA GLY A 128 2.82 5.06 -11.69
C GLY A 128 3.16 6.52 -12.01
N ASN A 129 2.70 7.02 -13.16
CA ASN A 129 2.91 8.42 -13.56
C ASN A 129 1.66 9.27 -13.22
N PRO A 130 1.70 10.14 -12.20
CA PRO A 130 0.56 10.97 -11.82
C PRO A 130 0.16 12.01 -12.88
N ARG A 131 1.03 12.27 -13.86
CA ARG A 131 0.72 13.13 -15.02
C ARG A 131 -0.13 12.42 -16.08
N ARG A 132 -0.41 11.13 -15.95
CA ARG A 132 -1.32 10.39 -16.84
C ARG A 132 -2.71 10.32 -16.23
N VAL A 133 -3.75 10.56 -17.04
CA VAL A 133 -5.15 10.44 -16.60
C VAL A 133 -5.46 9.04 -16.06
N SER A 134 -4.90 7.99 -16.70
CA SER A 134 -5.13 6.60 -16.31
C SER A 134 -4.66 6.26 -14.89
N PHE A 135 -3.67 6.98 -14.35
CA PHE A 135 -3.20 6.83 -12.97
C PHE A 135 -4.31 7.12 -11.95
N TRP A 136 -5.22 8.04 -12.29
CA TRP A 136 -6.29 8.49 -11.41
C TRP A 136 -7.57 7.64 -11.51
N ASN A 137 -7.63 6.68 -12.46
CA ASN A 137 -8.80 5.83 -12.67
C ASN A 137 -9.28 5.09 -11.40
N PRO A 138 -8.40 4.51 -10.55
CA PRO A 138 -8.85 3.86 -9.33
C PRO A 138 -9.57 4.82 -8.37
N VAL A 139 -9.09 6.06 -8.29
CA VAL A 139 -9.66 7.12 -7.44
C VAL A 139 -11.04 7.53 -7.95
N VAL A 140 -11.13 7.78 -9.27
CA VAL A 140 -12.39 8.14 -9.93
C VAL A 140 -13.42 7.04 -9.73
N LYS A 141 -13.03 5.77 -9.92
CA LYS A 141 -13.92 4.61 -9.71
C LYS A 141 -14.37 4.50 -8.25
N LYS A 142 -13.50 4.79 -7.28
CA LYS A 142 -13.85 4.78 -5.86
C LYS A 142 -14.85 5.89 -5.52
N VAL A 143 -14.67 7.09 -6.09
CA VAL A 143 -15.64 8.20 -5.99
C VAL A 143 -17.00 7.79 -6.57
N GLU A 144 -17.02 7.16 -7.75
CA GLU A 144 -18.26 6.67 -8.37
C GLU A 144 -18.96 5.60 -7.51
N GLN A 145 -18.20 4.68 -6.91
CA GLN A 145 -18.73 3.65 -6.02
C GLN A 145 -19.34 4.23 -4.75
N LEU A 146 -18.71 5.25 -4.14
CA LEU A 146 -19.27 5.95 -2.98
C LEU A 146 -20.56 6.71 -3.34
N LEU A 147 -20.64 7.24 -4.55
CA LEU A 147 -21.78 7.99 -5.05
C LEU A 147 -22.96 7.12 -5.49
N ALA A 148 -22.70 5.89 -5.96
CA ALA A 148 -23.73 5.03 -6.54
C ALA A 148 -24.91 4.74 -5.58
N PRO A 149 -24.70 4.43 -4.28
CA PRO A 149 -25.80 4.26 -3.33
C PRO A 149 -26.61 5.54 -3.11
N TRP A 150 -25.97 6.71 -3.09
CA TRP A 150 -26.64 7.98 -2.81
C TRP A 150 -27.54 8.43 -3.96
N LYS A 151 -27.21 8.04 -5.19
CA LYS A 151 -28.09 8.24 -6.35
C LYS A 151 -29.36 7.42 -6.25
N LYS A 152 -29.25 6.17 -5.78
CA LYS A 152 -30.37 5.22 -5.70
C LYS A 152 -31.20 5.37 -4.43
N GLY A 153 -30.66 5.97 -3.38
CA GLY A 153 -31.35 6.16 -2.09
C GLY A 153 -32.26 7.39 -2.05
N PHE A 154 -33.28 7.32 -1.18
CA PHE A 154 -34.18 8.43 -0.81
C PHE A 154 -33.48 9.48 0.09
N ILE A 155 -32.29 9.93 -0.31
CA ILE A 155 -31.52 10.96 0.40
C ILE A 155 -31.94 12.32 -0.13
N SER A 156 -32.29 13.25 0.77
CA SER A 156 -32.65 14.62 0.41
C SER A 156 -31.48 15.34 -0.28
N LYS A 157 -31.79 16.35 -1.13
CA LYS A 157 -30.75 17.16 -1.81
C LYS A 157 -29.77 17.81 -0.82
N GLY A 158 -30.26 18.27 0.34
CA GLY A 158 -29.44 18.84 1.41
C GLY A 158 -28.47 17.81 2.02
N ALA A 159 -28.95 16.61 2.34
CA ALA A 159 -28.10 15.55 2.86
C ALA A 159 -27.07 15.07 1.81
N ARG A 160 -27.43 15.00 0.53
CA ARG A 160 -26.47 14.70 -0.56
C ARG A 160 -25.36 15.75 -0.65
N LEU A 161 -25.70 17.04 -0.53
CA LEU A 161 -24.71 18.12 -0.53
C LEU A 161 -23.71 17.99 0.63
N VAL A 162 -24.21 17.70 1.84
CA VAL A 162 -23.37 17.49 3.02
C VAL A 162 -22.46 16.28 2.83
N LEU A 163 -23.00 15.15 2.36
CA LEU A 163 -22.21 13.94 2.11
C LEU A 163 -21.12 14.17 1.06
N ILE A 164 -21.42 14.90 -0.03
CA ILE A 164 -20.42 15.26 -1.03
C ILE A 164 -19.32 16.12 -0.40
N LYS A 165 -19.67 17.16 0.38
CA LYS A 165 -18.67 18.03 1.03
C LYS A 165 -17.81 17.31 2.06
N VAL A 166 -18.38 16.42 2.87
CA VAL A 166 -17.66 15.78 3.99
C VAL A 166 -16.87 14.56 3.52
N VAL A 167 -17.44 13.74 2.64
CA VAL A 167 -16.88 12.43 2.27
C VAL A 167 -16.14 12.46 0.93
N LEU A 168 -16.62 13.23 -0.05
CA LEU A 168 -15.97 13.28 -1.36
C LEU A 168 -14.91 14.36 -1.50
N SER A 169 -14.87 15.37 -0.63
CA SER A 169 -13.76 16.32 -0.62
C SER A 169 -12.53 15.75 0.07
N SER A 170 -12.70 14.87 1.07
CA SER A 170 -11.57 14.26 1.80
C SER A 170 -10.75 13.30 0.95
N LEU A 171 -11.37 12.55 0.03
CA LEU A 171 -10.67 11.59 -0.81
C LEU A 171 -9.71 12.27 -1.81
N PRO A 172 -10.11 13.23 -2.66
CA PRO A 172 -9.18 14.00 -3.48
C PRO A 172 -8.13 14.74 -2.65
N SER A 173 -8.49 15.32 -1.51
CA SER A 173 -7.52 15.99 -0.62
C SER A 173 -6.43 15.04 -0.15
N TYR A 174 -6.78 13.80 0.23
CA TYR A 174 -5.80 12.78 0.59
C TYR A 174 -4.84 12.47 -0.57
N PHE A 175 -5.34 12.29 -1.79
CA PHE A 175 -4.48 12.03 -2.96
C PHE A 175 -3.63 13.26 -3.35
N MET A 176 -4.21 14.46 -3.24
CA MET A 176 -3.53 15.72 -3.55
C MET A 176 -2.38 16.02 -2.58
N SER A 177 -2.43 15.47 -1.36
CA SER A 177 -1.31 15.58 -0.40
C SER A 177 -0.03 14.91 -0.89
N MET A 178 -0.15 13.91 -1.78
CA MET A 178 0.98 13.14 -2.32
C MET A 178 1.29 13.46 -3.79
N TYR A 179 0.26 13.76 -4.59
CA TYR A 179 0.41 13.99 -6.03
C TYR A 179 -0.37 15.23 -6.48
N SER A 180 0.25 16.07 -7.30
CA SER A 180 -0.47 17.14 -7.98
C SER A 180 -1.48 16.56 -8.97
N ILE A 181 -2.77 16.84 -8.74
CA ILE A 181 -3.86 16.35 -9.60
C ILE A 181 -3.91 17.12 -10.92
N LEU A 182 -4.22 16.41 -12.00
CA LEU A 182 -4.45 17.02 -13.31
C LEU A 182 -5.79 17.75 -13.33
N GLU A 183 -5.81 18.95 -13.92
CA GLU A 183 -7.03 19.75 -14.05
C GLU A 183 -8.15 18.98 -14.79
N LEU A 184 -7.80 18.18 -15.79
CA LEU A 184 -8.75 17.34 -16.52
C LEU A 184 -9.42 16.28 -15.61
N VAL A 185 -8.66 15.70 -14.69
CA VAL A 185 -9.16 14.70 -13.73
C VAL A 185 -10.08 15.37 -12.72
N MET A 186 -9.71 16.55 -12.21
CA MET A 186 -10.55 17.37 -11.34
C MET A 186 -11.89 17.69 -12.00
N LYS A 187 -11.88 18.21 -13.23
CA LYS A 187 -13.11 18.50 -14.00
C LYS A 187 -13.98 17.27 -14.20
N ASN A 188 -13.38 16.10 -14.42
CA ASN A 188 -14.13 14.85 -14.55
C ASN A 188 -14.78 14.43 -13.21
N MET A 189 -14.07 14.55 -12.09
CA MET A 189 -14.63 14.27 -10.76
C MET A 189 -15.80 15.22 -10.42
N GLU A 190 -15.66 16.51 -10.69
CA GLU A 190 -16.76 17.47 -10.53
C GLU A 190 -17.98 17.11 -11.38
N LYS A 191 -17.76 16.69 -12.64
CA LYS A 191 -18.83 16.25 -13.53
C LYS A 191 -19.57 15.05 -12.96
N ILE A 192 -18.86 14.10 -12.35
CA ILE A 192 -19.46 12.92 -11.70
C ILE A 192 -20.27 13.32 -10.46
N GLN A 193 -19.75 14.24 -9.64
CA GLN A 193 -20.44 14.78 -8.47
C GLN A 193 -21.74 15.50 -8.87
N ARG A 194 -21.72 16.33 -9.92
CA ARG A 194 -22.90 17.04 -10.42
C ARG A 194 -24.01 16.09 -10.88
N LYS A 195 -23.68 14.92 -11.44
CA LYS A 195 -24.66 13.87 -11.82
C LYS A 195 -25.37 13.20 -10.63
N CYS A 196 -25.06 13.56 -9.39
CA CYS A 196 -25.69 13.00 -8.18
C CYS A 196 -26.82 13.87 -7.63
N PHE A 197 -26.95 15.10 -8.14
CA PHE A 197 -28.02 16.03 -7.83
C PHE A 197 -29.20 15.88 -8.79
#